data_AF-A0A960T362-F1
#
_entry.id   AF-A0A960T362-F1
#
_cell.length_a   1.000
_cell.length_b   1.000
_cell.length_c   1.000
_cell.angle_alpha   90.00
_cell.angle_beta   90.00
_cell.angle_gamma   90.00
#
_symmetry.space_group_name_H-M   'P 1'
#
loop_
_entity.id
_entity.type
_entity.pdbx_description
1 polymer ?
#
loop_
_entity_poly.entity_id
_entity_poly.type
_entity_poly.pdbx_seq_one_letter_code
_entity_poly.pdbx_strand_id
1 'polypeptide(L)'
;VSFSEMIGSFSTAQIALTNAAFLPSTFQGDGVVYTFDVATLNEGLVTLEVNPGAVQDLAGNGNVAGATFAITFQPALEGEGEGEGEGEGEGEGEGEGEGEGEGEGEGEGEGEGEGDTGPCLDLCDETSVDNDGDGLTACVEECLGTSDDLIDSDGDGMPDGFEFQFGLDPLSDDADLDKDMDDITNLEEFLGDSDPTDPGSPNGPSYV
;
A
#
# COMPACT_ATOMS: atom_id res chain seq x y z
N VAL A 1 7.69 22.97 0.16
CA VAL A 1 7.26 24.40 0.11
C VAL A 1 8.33 25.22 -0.58
N SER A 2 7.96 26.10 -1.51
CA SER A 2 8.89 27.01 -2.20
C SER A 2 8.42 28.46 -2.12
N PHE A 3 9.38 29.39 -2.03
CA PHE A 3 9.17 30.84 -2.04
C PHE A 3 9.77 31.43 -3.31
N SER A 4 9.22 32.55 -3.80
CA SER A 4 9.73 33.23 -5.00
C SER A 4 11.04 33.97 -4.77
N GLU A 5 11.47 34.12 -3.51
CA GLU A 5 12.69 34.81 -3.12
C GLU A 5 13.21 34.32 -1.77
N MET A 6 14.37 34.84 -1.36
CA MET A 6 15.00 34.50 -0.09
C MET A 6 14.21 35.10 1.08
N ILE A 7 13.80 34.25 2.02
CA ILE A 7 13.07 34.63 3.23
C ILE A 7 13.98 34.70 4.47
N GLY A 8 13.54 35.43 5.50
CA GLY A 8 14.32 35.65 6.71
C GLY A 8 14.41 34.44 7.64
N SER A 9 13.29 33.74 7.88
CA SER A 9 13.26 32.52 8.69
C SER A 9 11.99 31.72 8.44
N PHE A 10 12.13 30.40 8.32
CA PHE A 10 11.01 29.47 8.19
C PHE A 10 11.22 28.23 9.04
N SER A 11 10.16 27.81 9.72
CA SER A 11 10.12 26.63 10.57
C SER A 11 8.72 26.00 10.52
N THR A 12 8.60 24.79 11.08
CA THR A 12 7.33 24.05 11.16
C THR A 12 6.22 24.82 11.89
N ALA A 13 6.55 25.77 12.77
CA ALA A 13 5.57 26.59 13.50
C ALA A 13 4.72 27.51 12.59
N GLN A 14 5.16 27.74 11.35
CA GLN A 14 4.47 28.62 10.38
C GLN A 14 3.60 27.83 9.40
N ILE A 15 3.53 26.51 9.56
CA ILE A 15 2.78 25.60 8.70
C ILE A 15 1.61 25.06 9.52
N ALA A 16 0.40 25.22 8.99
CA ALA A 16 -0.79 24.59 9.51
C ALA A 16 -0.94 23.21 8.88
N LEU A 17 -1.05 22.17 9.70
CA LEU A 17 -1.40 20.82 9.28
C LEU A 17 -2.79 20.47 9.83
N THR A 18 -3.58 19.78 9.01
CA THR A 18 -4.79 19.07 9.46
C THR A 18 -4.56 17.58 9.27
N ASN A 19 -4.90 16.79 10.29
CA ASN A 19 -4.83 15.32 10.26
C ASN A 19 -3.43 14.73 9.93
N ALA A 20 -2.36 15.48 10.19
CA ALA A 20 -0.98 15.07 10.00
C ALA A 20 -0.05 15.68 11.05
N ALA A 21 1.11 15.06 11.26
CA ALA A 21 2.18 15.54 12.14
C ALA A 21 3.52 15.60 11.40
N PHE A 22 4.36 16.58 11.74
CA PHE A 22 5.71 16.70 11.15
C PHE A 22 6.63 15.57 11.62
N LEU A 23 7.49 15.10 10.71
CA LEU A 23 8.67 14.30 11.04
C LEU A 23 9.89 15.22 11.18
N PRO A 24 10.28 15.68 12.40
CA PRO A 24 11.17 16.83 12.57
C PRO A 24 12.59 16.62 12.03
N SER A 25 13.04 15.37 11.92
CA SER A 25 14.34 14.99 11.36
C SER A 25 14.47 15.25 9.86
N THR A 26 13.35 15.45 9.17
CA THR A 26 13.29 15.58 7.70
C THR A 26 13.20 17.03 7.24
N PHE A 27 13.09 17.99 8.18
CA PHE A 27 12.96 19.40 7.83
C PHE A 27 14.31 20.01 7.41
N GLN A 28 14.41 20.35 6.13
CA GLN A 28 15.60 20.92 5.50
C GLN A 28 15.20 22.01 4.49
N GLY A 29 16.11 22.95 4.25
CA GLY A 29 15.90 24.03 3.28
C GLY A 29 16.90 25.17 3.43
N ASP A 30 16.90 26.07 2.46
CA ASP A 30 17.96 27.08 2.27
C ASP A 30 17.45 28.52 2.12
N GLY A 31 16.24 28.80 2.61
CA GLY A 31 15.64 30.15 2.53
C GLY A 31 14.86 30.40 1.26
N VAL A 32 14.83 29.48 0.30
CA VAL A 32 13.97 29.58 -0.89
C VAL A 32 13.13 28.32 -1.03
N VAL A 33 13.73 27.13 -0.83
CA VAL A 33 13.03 25.85 -0.91
C VAL A 33 13.17 25.10 0.41
N TYR A 34 12.08 24.50 0.85
CA TYR A 34 12.01 23.68 2.05
C TYR A 34 11.31 22.35 1.76
N THR A 35 11.93 21.26 2.21
CA THR A 35 11.42 19.90 2.14
C THR A 35 11.32 19.33 3.54
N PHE A 36 10.29 18.53 3.76
CA PHE A 36 10.01 17.84 5.01
C PHE A 36 8.92 16.80 4.75
N ASP A 37 8.89 15.79 5.60
CA ASP A 37 7.90 14.72 5.56
C ASP A 37 6.89 14.91 6.70
N VAL A 38 5.69 14.39 6.48
CA VAL A 38 4.60 14.36 7.45
C VAL A 38 4.05 12.95 7.56
N ALA A 39 3.67 12.55 8.77
CA ALA A 39 2.93 11.32 9.01
C ALA A 39 1.44 11.66 9.09
N THR A 40 0.60 10.89 8.40
CA THR A 40 -0.86 10.97 8.54
C THR A 40 -1.26 10.45 9.93
N LEU A 41 -2.32 11.02 10.51
CA LEU A 41 -2.75 10.66 11.87
C LEU A 41 -3.98 9.76 11.91
N ASN A 42 -4.96 9.99 11.02
CA ASN A 42 -6.18 9.21 10.91
C ASN A 42 -6.62 9.18 9.45
N GLU A 43 -7.59 8.33 9.12
CA GLU A 43 -8.35 8.45 7.87
C GLU A 43 -8.95 9.86 7.71
N GLY A 44 -9.00 10.32 6.46
CA GLY A 44 -9.68 11.53 6.04
C GLY A 44 -8.75 12.60 5.48
N LEU A 45 -9.29 13.81 5.35
CA LEU A 45 -8.63 14.93 4.69
C LEU A 45 -7.38 15.39 5.46
N VAL A 46 -6.21 15.23 4.84
CA VAL A 46 -4.94 15.80 5.27
C VAL A 46 -4.71 17.09 4.51
N THR A 47 -4.44 18.19 5.22
CA THR A 47 -4.11 19.47 4.59
C THR A 47 -2.82 20.05 5.12
N LEU A 48 -2.14 20.78 4.23
CA LEU A 48 -0.96 21.57 4.53
C LEU A 48 -1.14 22.97 3.97
N GLU A 49 -0.97 23.97 4.82
CA GLU A 49 -1.07 25.38 4.44
C GLU A 49 0.00 26.22 5.13
N VAL A 50 0.61 27.16 4.38
CA VAL A 50 1.36 28.27 4.97
C VAL A 50 0.46 29.49 5.00
N ASN A 51 -0.01 29.84 6.20
CA ASN A 51 -0.94 30.95 6.40
C ASN A 51 -0.39 32.27 5.82
N PRO A 52 -1.26 33.18 5.33
CA PRO A 52 -0.83 34.49 4.86
C PRO A 52 -0.14 35.28 5.97
N GLY A 53 1.01 35.87 5.65
CA GLY A 53 1.82 36.66 6.59
C GLY A 53 2.55 35.84 7.66
N ALA A 54 2.53 34.50 7.59
CA ALA A 54 3.27 33.64 8.51
C ALA A 54 4.79 33.77 8.35
N VAL A 55 5.25 34.13 7.15
CA VAL A 55 6.66 34.22 6.78
C VAL A 55 6.94 35.59 6.17
N GLN A 56 8.12 36.15 6.46
CA GLN A 56 8.55 37.44 5.92
C GLN A 56 9.93 37.34 5.24
N ASP A 57 10.13 38.16 4.22
CA ASP A 57 11.45 38.39 3.63
C ASP A 57 12.34 39.27 4.54
N LEU A 58 13.58 39.53 4.10
CA LEU A 58 14.50 40.44 4.82
C LEU A 58 14.07 41.91 4.80
N ALA A 59 13.15 42.29 3.93
CA ALA A 59 12.55 43.62 3.85
C ALA A 59 11.29 43.77 4.73
N GLY A 60 10.82 42.69 5.35
CA GLY A 60 9.63 42.64 6.19
C GLY A 60 8.31 42.46 5.43
N ASN A 61 8.34 42.10 4.14
CA ASN A 61 7.13 41.80 3.38
C ASN A 61 6.66 40.38 3.72
N GLY A 62 5.38 40.24 4.06
CA GLY A 62 4.78 38.94 4.37
C GLY A 62 4.46 38.10 3.13
N ASN A 63 4.44 36.78 3.27
CA ASN A 63 3.94 35.90 2.23
C ASN A 63 2.45 36.12 1.98
N VAL A 64 2.04 36.01 0.72
CA VAL A 64 0.63 35.80 0.38
C VAL A 64 0.27 34.35 0.72
N ALA A 65 -1.02 34.07 0.97
CA ALA A 65 -1.49 32.70 1.18
C ALA A 65 -1.06 31.81 0.01
N GLY A 66 -0.41 30.69 0.32
CA GLY A 66 -0.09 29.66 -0.68
C GLY A 66 -1.34 28.85 -1.05
N ALA A 67 -1.24 28.03 -2.08
CA ALA A 67 -2.25 27.00 -2.31
C ALA A 67 -2.19 25.99 -1.15
N THR A 68 -3.34 25.68 -0.56
CA THR A 68 -3.48 24.57 0.38
C THR A 68 -3.20 23.27 -0.37
N PHE A 69 -2.22 22.52 0.10
CA PHE A 69 -2.04 21.14 -0.35
C PHE A 69 -3.05 20.27 0.41
N ALA A 70 -3.75 19.40 -0.29
CA ALA A 70 -4.78 18.55 0.28
C ALA A 70 -4.74 17.18 -0.37
N ILE A 71 -4.74 16.14 0.47
CA ILE A 71 -4.90 14.75 0.07
C ILE A 71 -5.93 14.11 1.00
N THR A 72 -6.71 13.15 0.51
CA THR A 72 -7.52 12.31 1.39
C THR A 72 -6.70 11.08 1.69
N PHE A 73 -6.36 10.87 2.96
CA PHE A 73 -5.73 9.64 3.40
C PHE A 73 -6.82 8.63 3.69
N GLN A 74 -6.86 7.53 2.97
CA GLN A 74 -7.61 6.36 3.36
C GLN A 74 -6.55 5.31 3.72
N PRO A 75 -6.51 4.82 4.98
CA PRO A 75 -5.75 3.61 5.23
C PRO A 75 -6.34 2.53 4.31
N ALA A 76 -5.49 1.63 3.81
CA ALA A 76 -5.99 0.43 3.16
C ALA A 76 -7.03 -0.18 4.11
N LEU A 77 -8.26 -0.34 3.64
CA LEU A 77 -9.27 -1.08 4.38
C LEU A 77 -8.72 -2.50 4.48
N GLU A 78 -8.42 -2.97 5.69
CA GLU A 78 -8.48 -4.40 5.96
C GLU A 78 -9.89 -4.81 5.53
N GLY A 79 -9.96 -5.52 4.40
CA GLY A 79 -11.21 -5.83 3.75
C GLY A 79 -12.00 -6.81 4.59
N GLU A 80 -12.91 -6.32 5.43
CA GLU A 80 -14.05 -7.14 5.87
C GLU A 80 -15.05 -7.24 4.72
N GLY A 81 -14.72 -8.10 3.76
CA GLY A 81 -15.63 -8.54 2.72
C GLY A 81 -16.39 -9.78 3.19
N GLU A 82 -17.58 -9.60 3.75
CA GLU A 82 -18.56 -10.69 3.77
C GLU A 82 -19.07 -10.88 2.33
N GLY A 83 -18.39 -11.73 1.58
CA GLY A 83 -18.79 -12.17 0.25
C GLY A 83 -19.41 -13.56 0.31
N GLU A 84 -20.75 -13.65 0.26
CA GLU A 84 -21.40 -14.94 -0.04
C GLU A 84 -21.21 -15.23 -1.54
N GLY A 85 -20.24 -16.09 -1.85
CA GLY A 85 -19.99 -16.60 -3.19
C GLY A 85 -20.45 -18.06 -3.31
N GLU A 86 -21.52 -18.30 -4.07
CA GLU A 86 -21.89 -19.68 -4.47
C GLU A 86 -20.93 -20.15 -5.57
N GLY A 87 -20.07 -21.13 -5.24
CA GLY A 87 -19.11 -21.74 -6.14
C GLY A 87 -19.27 -23.27 -6.19
N GLU A 88 -19.63 -23.81 -7.37
CA GLU A 88 -19.61 -25.25 -7.62
C GLU A 88 -18.16 -25.71 -7.87
N GLY A 89 -17.54 -26.35 -6.88
CA GLY A 89 -16.21 -26.95 -6.99
C GLY A 89 -16.24 -28.43 -6.59
N GLU A 90 -15.78 -29.33 -7.48
CA GLU A 90 -15.53 -30.73 -7.13
C GLU A 90 -14.17 -30.85 -6.42
N GLY A 91 -14.18 -31.07 -5.10
CA GLY A 91 -12.98 -31.31 -4.30
C GLY A 91 -13.08 -32.62 -3.50
N GLU A 92 -12.02 -33.43 -3.52
CA GLU A 92 -11.85 -34.52 -2.53
C GLU A 92 -11.15 -33.96 -1.28
N GLY A 93 -11.92 -33.73 -0.22
CA GLY A 93 -11.39 -33.32 1.09
C GLY A 93 -11.35 -34.49 2.08
N GLU A 94 -10.19 -34.74 2.70
CA GLU A 94 -10.12 -35.54 3.93
C GLU A 94 -10.39 -34.65 5.15
N GLY A 95 -11.65 -34.60 5.59
CA GLY A 95 -12.03 -33.95 6.85
C GLY A 95 -11.81 -34.87 8.05
N GLU A 96 -11.21 -34.35 9.14
CA GLU A 96 -11.22 -35.02 10.44
C GLU A 96 -12.61 -34.93 11.10
N GLY A 97 -13.55 -35.71 10.57
CA GLY A 97 -14.81 -36.04 11.22
C GLY A 97 -14.84 -37.54 11.53
N GLU A 98 -15.30 -37.93 12.72
CA GLU A 98 -15.66 -39.34 12.98
C GLU A 98 -16.91 -39.70 12.18
N GLY A 99 -16.74 -39.97 10.88
CA GLY A 99 -17.79 -40.38 9.98
C GLY A 99 -17.18 -41.00 8.73
N GLU A 100 -17.24 -42.32 8.63
CA GLU A 100 -16.90 -43.02 7.39
C GLU A 100 -17.97 -42.72 6.33
N GLY A 101 -17.61 -41.91 5.33
CA GLY A 101 -18.45 -41.65 4.18
C GLY A 101 -17.61 -41.19 3.00
N GLU A 102 -17.47 -42.06 1.98
CA GLU A 102 -17.01 -41.66 0.65
C GLU A 102 -18.17 -40.93 -0.04
N GLY A 103 -17.96 -39.66 -0.37
CA GLY A 103 -18.91 -38.87 -1.13
C GLY A 103 -18.19 -37.72 -1.83
N GLU A 104 -18.31 -37.67 -3.16
CA GLU A 104 -18.01 -36.48 -3.95
C GLU A 104 -19.02 -35.39 -3.53
N GLY A 105 -18.51 -34.31 -2.94
CA GLY A 105 -19.31 -33.18 -2.49
C GLY A 105 -18.81 -31.92 -3.20
N GLU A 106 -19.72 -31.22 -3.86
CA GLU A 106 -19.49 -29.83 -4.22
C GLU A 106 -19.59 -29.01 -2.93
N GLY A 107 -18.47 -28.41 -2.55
CA GLY A 107 -18.34 -27.65 -1.31
C GLY A 107 -18.14 -26.18 -1.63
N GLU A 108 -19.09 -25.34 -1.21
CA GLU A 108 -18.87 -23.91 -1.08
C GLU A 108 -18.01 -23.69 0.17
N GLY A 109 -16.74 -23.38 -0.05
CA GLY A 109 -15.81 -23.01 0.99
C GLY A 109 -15.73 -21.50 1.08
N GLU A 110 -16.18 -20.92 2.19
CA GLU A 110 -15.81 -19.55 2.55
C GLU A 110 -14.37 -19.58 3.08
N GLY A 111 -13.43 -19.22 2.21
CA GLY A 111 -12.05 -18.96 2.59
C GLY A 111 -11.96 -17.54 3.14
N GLU A 112 -11.75 -17.40 4.44
CA GLU A 112 -11.35 -16.11 5.02
C GLU A 112 -9.86 -15.92 4.75
N GLY A 113 -9.54 -15.22 3.66
CA GLY A 113 -8.21 -14.71 3.39
C GLY A 113 -7.92 -13.57 4.38
N GLU A 114 -7.37 -13.91 5.54
CA GLU A 114 -6.83 -12.91 6.46
C GLU A 114 -5.54 -12.34 5.86
N GLY A 115 -5.68 -11.28 5.06
CA GLY A 115 -4.57 -10.40 4.67
C GLY A 115 -4.12 -9.52 5.84
N ASP A 116 -3.79 -10.13 6.99
CA ASP A 116 -3.12 -9.43 8.09
C ASP A 116 -1.62 -9.36 7.77
N THR A 117 -1.18 -8.24 7.18
CA THR A 117 0.25 -7.95 6.96
C THR A 117 1.02 -7.65 8.26
N GLY A 118 0.41 -7.82 9.45
CA GLY A 118 0.99 -7.53 10.76
C GLY A 118 1.16 -8.77 11.65
N PRO A 119 2.24 -9.56 11.45
CA PRO A 119 3.38 -9.44 12.38
C PRO A 119 4.77 -9.53 11.71
N CYS A 120 4.86 -9.83 10.41
CA CYS A 120 6.12 -10.18 9.75
C CYS A 120 7.08 -8.99 9.56
N LEU A 121 6.58 -7.83 9.10
CA LEU A 121 7.39 -6.62 8.92
C LEU A 121 7.96 -6.05 10.23
N ASP A 122 7.19 -6.10 11.32
CA ASP A 122 7.63 -5.61 12.63
C ASP A 122 8.69 -6.51 13.29
N LEU A 123 8.79 -7.76 12.84
CA LEU A 123 9.75 -8.75 13.34
C LEU A 123 11.04 -8.81 12.53
N CYS A 124 11.00 -8.35 11.28
CA CYS A 124 12.09 -8.48 10.32
C CYS A 124 12.96 -7.22 10.23
N ASP A 125 14.28 -7.44 10.22
CA ASP A 125 15.28 -6.39 10.07
C ASP A 125 15.56 -6.17 8.58
N GLU A 126 15.45 -4.92 8.13
CA GLU A 126 15.72 -4.41 6.78
C GLU A 126 17.15 -4.68 6.27
N THR A 127 18.00 -5.34 7.07
CA THR A 127 19.35 -5.75 6.71
C THR A 127 19.45 -7.20 6.24
N SER A 128 18.35 -7.95 6.31
CA SER A 128 18.28 -9.28 5.72
C SER A 128 18.46 -9.19 4.19
N VAL A 129 19.06 -10.24 3.63
CA VAL A 129 19.29 -10.31 2.18
C VAL A 129 17.97 -10.61 1.49
N ASP A 130 17.82 -10.09 0.28
CA ASP A 130 16.78 -10.40 -0.68
C ASP A 130 17.52 -11.16 -1.80
N ASN A 131 17.37 -12.48 -1.84
CA ASN A 131 18.21 -13.34 -2.68
C ASN A 131 17.73 -13.40 -4.13
N ASP A 132 16.42 -13.40 -4.36
CA ASP A 132 15.81 -13.52 -5.69
C ASP A 132 15.42 -12.17 -6.30
N GLY A 133 15.37 -11.11 -5.50
CA GLY A 133 15.26 -9.72 -5.93
C GLY A 133 13.84 -9.28 -6.23
N ASP A 134 12.84 -9.92 -5.63
CA ASP A 134 11.42 -9.66 -5.89
C ASP A 134 10.84 -8.52 -5.02
N GLY A 135 11.58 -8.11 -3.98
CA GLY A 135 11.21 -7.03 -3.06
C GLY A 135 10.90 -7.49 -1.64
N LEU A 136 10.84 -8.80 -1.38
CA LEU A 136 10.82 -9.36 -0.03
C LEU A 136 12.23 -9.75 0.39
N THR A 137 12.47 -9.68 1.70
CA THR A 137 13.74 -10.17 2.24
C THR A 137 13.55 -11.58 2.76
N ALA A 138 14.64 -12.34 2.83
CA ALA A 138 14.67 -13.68 3.39
C ALA A 138 13.94 -13.83 4.73
N CYS A 139 13.98 -12.80 5.58
CA CYS A 139 13.26 -12.82 6.84
C CYS A 139 11.75 -12.73 6.66
N VAL A 140 11.31 -11.82 5.78
CA VAL A 140 9.90 -11.60 5.49
C VAL A 140 9.33 -12.83 4.81
N GLU A 141 10.05 -13.42 3.86
CA GLU A 141 9.61 -14.62 3.15
C GLU A 141 9.50 -15.85 4.05
N GLU A 142 10.49 -16.10 4.91
CA GLU A 142 10.41 -17.16 5.94
C GLU A 142 9.19 -16.95 6.86
N CYS A 143 8.79 -15.70 7.10
CA CYS A 143 7.62 -15.39 7.93
C CYS A 143 6.30 -15.59 7.18
N LEU A 144 6.25 -15.26 5.89
CA LEU A 144 5.09 -15.46 5.02
C LEU A 144 4.93 -16.91 4.57
N GLY A 145 6.00 -17.70 4.62
CA GLY A 145 6.03 -19.08 4.13
C GLY A 145 6.40 -19.19 2.65
N THR A 146 6.79 -18.09 2.02
CA THR A 146 7.34 -18.03 0.66
C THR A 146 8.82 -18.41 0.64
N SER A 147 9.44 -18.41 -0.54
CA SER A 147 10.79 -18.93 -0.75
C SER A 147 11.77 -17.86 -1.24
N ASP A 148 12.76 -17.51 -0.40
CA ASP A 148 13.93 -16.61 -0.67
C ASP A 148 14.93 -17.13 -1.72
N ASP A 149 14.45 -17.90 -2.67
CA ASP A 149 15.18 -18.40 -3.84
C ASP A 149 14.27 -18.38 -5.09
N LEU A 150 12.99 -17.99 -4.95
CA LEU A 150 11.95 -18.02 -5.96
C LEU A 150 11.19 -16.69 -5.94
N ILE A 151 11.32 -15.95 -7.03
CA ILE A 151 10.60 -14.69 -7.25
C ILE A 151 9.07 -14.85 -7.12
N ASP A 152 8.55 -16.05 -7.38
CA ASP A 152 7.14 -16.39 -7.51
C ASP A 152 7.00 -17.81 -6.92
N SER A 153 6.44 -17.88 -5.72
CA SER A 153 6.42 -19.08 -4.88
C SER A 153 5.35 -20.08 -5.28
N ASP A 154 4.20 -19.62 -5.76
CA ASP A 154 3.09 -20.47 -6.18
C ASP A 154 3.09 -20.78 -7.70
N GLY A 155 3.82 -19.99 -8.48
CA GLY A 155 4.04 -20.17 -9.91
C GLY A 155 2.95 -19.59 -10.80
N ASP A 156 2.15 -18.63 -10.33
CA ASP A 156 1.05 -18.05 -11.09
C ASP A 156 1.46 -16.94 -12.08
N GLY A 157 2.70 -16.45 -11.94
CA GLY A 157 3.31 -15.43 -12.80
C GLY A 157 3.37 -14.04 -12.19
N MET A 158 2.90 -13.84 -10.95
CA MET A 158 3.13 -12.65 -10.14
C MET A 158 4.26 -12.89 -9.12
N PRO A 159 5.12 -11.89 -8.86
CA PRO A 159 6.13 -12.04 -7.82
C PRO A 159 5.57 -11.94 -6.40
N ASP A 160 6.11 -12.70 -5.44
CA ASP A 160 5.63 -12.71 -4.05
C ASP A 160 5.63 -11.30 -3.44
N GLY A 161 6.67 -10.51 -3.73
CA GLY A 161 6.77 -9.12 -3.29
C GLY A 161 5.74 -8.17 -3.90
N PHE A 162 5.29 -8.42 -5.13
CA PHE A 162 4.19 -7.68 -5.73
C PHE A 162 2.88 -8.06 -5.05
N GLU A 163 2.62 -9.35 -4.94
CA GLU A 163 1.40 -9.87 -4.32
C GLU A 163 1.26 -9.39 -2.87
N PHE A 164 2.35 -9.48 -2.10
CA PHE A 164 2.42 -8.96 -0.75
C PHE A 164 2.13 -7.45 -0.69
N GLN A 165 2.65 -6.66 -1.63
CA GLN A 165 2.43 -5.21 -1.68
C GLN A 165 0.95 -4.85 -1.96
N PHE A 166 0.25 -5.63 -2.77
CA PHE A 166 -1.15 -5.41 -3.13
C PHE A 166 -2.14 -6.25 -2.32
N GLY A 167 -1.66 -7.00 -1.32
CA GLY A 167 -2.47 -7.84 -0.46
C GLY A 167 -3.16 -8.99 -1.20
N LEU A 168 -2.49 -9.51 -2.24
CA LEU A 168 -2.76 -10.82 -2.84
C LEU A 168 -2.10 -11.92 -1.99
N ASP A 169 -2.30 -13.19 -2.33
CA ASP A 169 -1.75 -14.33 -1.58
C ASP A 169 -0.57 -15.00 -2.33
N PRO A 170 0.70 -14.73 -1.93
CA PRO A 170 1.90 -15.30 -2.59
C PRO A 170 2.03 -16.84 -2.56
N LEU A 171 1.11 -17.53 -1.89
CA LEU A 171 1.10 -18.99 -1.77
C LEU A 171 -0.08 -19.63 -2.49
N SER A 172 -0.86 -18.85 -3.25
CA SER A 172 -2.08 -19.29 -3.90
C SER A 172 -2.30 -18.58 -5.24
N ASP A 173 -2.28 -19.37 -6.32
CA ASP A 173 -2.57 -18.92 -7.70
C ASP A 173 -3.89 -18.15 -7.78
N ASP A 174 -3.78 -16.82 -7.71
CA ASP A 174 -4.86 -15.85 -7.75
C ASP A 174 -4.76 -14.90 -8.95
N ALA A 175 -3.79 -15.12 -9.83
CA ALA A 175 -3.56 -14.42 -11.10
C ALA A 175 -4.81 -14.19 -11.97
N ASP A 176 -5.73 -15.16 -11.99
CA ASP A 176 -6.98 -15.12 -12.77
C ASP A 176 -8.16 -14.48 -11.99
N LEU A 177 -7.98 -14.15 -10.72
CA LEU A 177 -8.96 -13.42 -9.91
C LEU A 177 -8.94 -11.92 -10.23
N ASP A 178 -10.03 -11.26 -9.88
CA ASP A 178 -10.27 -9.83 -10.06
C ASP A 178 -10.59 -9.27 -8.67
N LYS A 179 -9.55 -8.81 -7.97
CA LYS A 179 -9.64 -8.41 -6.57
C LYS A 179 -10.51 -7.16 -6.38
N ASP A 180 -10.49 -6.23 -7.31
CA ASP A 180 -11.17 -4.94 -7.20
C ASP A 180 -12.48 -4.82 -8.00
N MET A 181 -12.81 -5.86 -8.77
CA MET A 181 -14.03 -6.07 -9.52
C MET A 181 -14.21 -5.10 -10.70
N ASP A 182 -13.14 -4.81 -11.42
CA ASP A 182 -13.13 -3.93 -12.60
C ASP A 182 -13.15 -4.65 -13.97
N ASP A 183 -13.30 -5.98 -13.95
CA ASP A 183 -13.23 -6.91 -15.08
C ASP A 183 -11.81 -7.11 -15.67
N ILE A 184 -10.74 -6.81 -14.92
CA ILE A 184 -9.33 -7.09 -15.26
C ILE A 184 -8.74 -8.02 -14.19
N THR A 185 -7.93 -9.00 -14.59
CA THR A 185 -7.35 -9.93 -13.62
C THR A 185 -6.10 -9.35 -12.95
N ASN A 186 -5.78 -9.83 -11.74
CA ASN A 186 -4.58 -9.43 -11.00
C ASN A 186 -3.31 -9.51 -11.87
N LEU A 187 -3.17 -10.59 -12.66
CA LEU A 187 -2.05 -10.76 -13.58
C LEU A 187 -2.07 -9.76 -14.75
N GLU A 188 -3.23 -9.49 -15.33
CA GLU A 188 -3.35 -8.50 -16.41
C GLU A 188 -2.97 -7.10 -15.92
N GLU A 189 -3.27 -6.80 -14.66
CA GLU A 189 -2.89 -5.55 -14.00
C GLU A 189 -1.40 -5.47 -13.66
N PHE A 190 -0.83 -6.54 -13.11
CA PHE A 190 0.61 -6.65 -12.91
C PHE A 190 1.38 -6.41 -14.23
N LEU A 191 0.97 -7.06 -15.31
CA LEU A 191 1.56 -6.87 -16.65
C LEU A 191 1.27 -5.48 -17.23
N GLY A 192 0.21 -4.83 -16.74
CA GLY A 192 -0.24 -3.50 -17.11
C GLY A 192 0.38 -2.37 -16.30
N ASP A 193 1.27 -2.65 -15.33
CA ASP A 193 1.73 -1.65 -14.35
C ASP A 193 0.55 -0.87 -13.71
N SER A 194 -0.60 -1.53 -13.52
CA SER A 194 -1.76 -0.99 -12.80
C SER A 194 -1.82 -1.54 -11.37
N ASP A 195 -2.92 -1.29 -10.67
CA ASP A 195 -3.03 -1.53 -9.23
C ASP A 195 -4.20 -2.50 -9.01
N PRO A 196 -3.93 -3.78 -8.68
CA PRO A 196 -4.96 -4.81 -8.44
C PRO A 196 -5.98 -4.51 -7.34
N THR A 197 -5.86 -3.36 -6.67
CA THR A 197 -6.72 -2.95 -5.57
C THR A 197 -7.49 -1.66 -5.88
N ASP A 198 -7.28 -1.04 -7.04
CA ASP A 198 -7.92 0.21 -7.45
C ASP A 198 -8.61 0.07 -8.82
N PRO A 199 -9.95 -0.04 -8.87
CA PRO A 199 -10.69 -0.25 -10.11
C PRO A 199 -10.69 1.00 -11.03
N GLY A 200 -10.06 2.09 -10.57
CA GLY A 200 -9.79 3.30 -11.34
C GLY A 200 -8.35 3.42 -11.84
N SER A 201 -7.50 2.42 -11.57
CA SER A 201 -6.09 2.42 -11.94
C SER A 201 -5.95 2.43 -13.47
N PRO A 202 -5.04 3.25 -14.03
CA PRO A 202 -4.90 3.33 -15.48
C PRO A 202 -4.22 2.07 -16.02
N ASN A 203 -4.95 1.26 -16.79
CA ASN A 203 -4.42 0.10 -17.50
C ASN A 203 -3.26 0.51 -18.43
N GLY A 204 -2.02 0.17 -18.11
CA GLY A 204 -0.90 0.22 -19.05
C GLY A 204 -0.43 1.63 -19.43
N PRO A 205 0.84 1.79 -19.81
CA PRO A 205 1.44 3.10 -20.04
C PRO A 205 0.67 3.84 -21.13
N SER A 206 0.10 4.99 -20.77
CA SER A 206 -0.38 5.99 -21.72
C SER A 206 0.82 6.49 -22.53
N TYR A 207 1.12 5.78 -23.63
CA TYR A 207 2.05 6.26 -24.65
C TYR A 207 1.38 7.47 -25.33
N VAL A 208 1.60 8.65 -24.76
CA VAL A 208 1.38 9.95 -25.42
C VAL A 208 2.57 10.38 -26.26
#